data_AF-A0A0C3JSG5-F1
#
_entry.id   AF-A0A0C3JSG5-F1
#
_cell.length_a   1.000
_cell.length_b   1.000
_cell.length_c   1.000
_cell.angle_alpha   90.00
_cell.angle_beta   90.00
_cell.angle_gamma   90.00
#
_symmetry.space_group_name_H-M   'P 1'
#
loop_
_entity.id
_entity.type
_entity.pdbx_description
1 polymer ?
#
loop_
_entity_poly.entity_id
_entity_poly.type
_entity_poly.pdbx_seq_one_letter_code
_entity_poly.pdbx_strand_id
1 'polypeptide(L)'
;MSSPSSDISSAEIGKILAAANNLEKINKKASENIQLFNARITDPTNPTSNGPAQLSINHLEGKVQSLADDVGTVKSVLEEVKNLLKSNAPPAPFPISYRDVLTLATVNLNQVPLGTCPTSEHARAHAAIKERQILIELNGDHLLLNDTTKRETSVDLMKQAIDTVDCVDGTGLQLKSIAHLHNNCILLELNSQESAAWIKDMPCRTTFLEKIGGTVMIKDRQYSIVIPFLHVNTDLENPDTLHEMENENNILTSSISCIKWIKDSTKCSPTQKAAHALTFITTPGTANCLLRDGLY
;
A
#
# COMPACT_ATOMS: atom_id res chain seq x y z
N MET A 1 3.68 36.01 -33.20
CA MET A 1 4.90 35.21 -33.40
C MET A 1 4.52 33.77 -33.13
N SER A 2 4.63 32.93 -34.15
CA SER A 2 4.13 31.55 -34.15
C SER A 2 4.99 30.65 -33.26
N SER A 3 4.35 29.90 -32.37
CA SER A 3 5.00 28.89 -31.52
C SER A 3 5.54 27.73 -32.38
N PRO A 4 6.74 27.18 -32.09
CA PRO A 4 7.21 25.98 -32.75
C PRO A 4 6.48 24.78 -32.14
N SER A 5 5.62 24.15 -32.94
CA SER A 5 5.05 22.84 -32.63
C SER A 5 6.19 21.81 -32.61
N SER A 6 6.40 21.14 -31.47
CA SER A 6 7.24 19.95 -31.41
C SER A 6 6.46 18.77 -31.98
N ASP A 7 6.23 18.80 -33.29
CA ASP A 7 5.63 17.68 -34.00
C ASP A 7 6.67 16.57 -34.08
N ILE A 8 6.50 15.55 -33.21
CA ILE A 8 7.15 14.25 -33.42
C ILE A 8 6.74 13.80 -34.81
N SER A 9 7.71 13.66 -35.70
CA SER A 9 7.45 13.38 -37.11
C SER A 9 6.60 12.11 -37.20
N SER A 10 5.55 12.13 -38.04
CA SER A 10 4.72 10.94 -38.31
C SER A 10 5.56 9.71 -38.70
N ALA A 11 6.79 9.93 -39.20
CA ALA A 11 7.74 8.86 -39.51
C ALA A 11 8.35 8.21 -38.25
N GLU A 12 8.54 8.96 -37.16
CA GLU A 12 9.08 8.45 -35.90
C GLU A 12 8.02 7.65 -35.12
N ILE A 13 6.78 8.13 -35.13
CA ILE A 13 5.63 7.38 -34.58
C ILE A 13 5.47 6.04 -35.33
N GLY A 14 5.63 6.04 -36.66
CA GLY A 14 5.60 4.82 -37.46
C GLY A 14 6.69 3.81 -37.11
N LYS A 15 7.92 4.27 -36.81
CA LYS A 15 9.03 3.41 -36.38
C LYS A 15 8.79 2.79 -35.01
N ILE A 16 8.24 3.56 -34.06
CA ILE A 16 7.90 3.07 -32.71
C ILE A 16 6.81 1.99 -32.79
N LEU A 17 5.76 2.23 -33.58
CA LEU A 17 4.70 1.24 -33.81
C LEU A 17 5.22 -0.04 -34.48
N ALA A 18 6.12 0.08 -35.45
CA ALA A 18 6.73 -1.08 -36.10
C ALA A 18 7.59 -1.90 -35.13
N ALA A 19 8.35 -1.24 -34.25
CA ALA A 19 9.16 -1.90 -33.22
C ALA A 19 8.27 -2.63 -32.18
N ALA A 20 7.16 -2.02 -31.77
CA ALA A 20 6.19 -2.62 -30.85
C ALA A 20 5.55 -3.90 -31.42
N ASN A 21 5.12 -3.86 -32.69
CA ASN A 21 4.54 -5.02 -33.38
C ASN A 21 5.56 -6.17 -33.54
N ASN A 22 6.83 -5.84 -33.78
CA ASN A 22 7.90 -6.85 -33.87
C ASN A 22 8.16 -7.52 -32.51
N LEU A 23 8.17 -6.75 -31.42
CA LEU A 23 8.28 -7.26 -30.05
C LEU A 23 7.14 -8.20 -29.67
N GLU A 24 5.90 -7.86 -30.03
CA GLU A 24 4.73 -8.70 -29.79
C GLU A 24 4.83 -10.04 -30.55
N LYS A 25 5.27 -10.01 -31.80
CA LYS A 25 5.48 -11.22 -32.62
C LYS A 25 6.57 -12.14 -32.05
N ILE A 26 7.65 -11.56 -31.54
CA ILE A 26 8.73 -12.32 -30.87
C ILE A 26 8.21 -12.95 -29.58
N ASN A 27 7.48 -12.20 -28.76
CA ASN A 27 6.94 -12.70 -27.50
C ASN A 27 5.94 -13.85 -27.72
N LYS A 28 5.08 -13.74 -28.73
CA LYS A 28 4.15 -14.82 -29.12
C LYS A 28 4.89 -16.09 -29.54
N LYS A 29 5.91 -15.96 -30.40
CA LYS A 29 6.73 -17.09 -30.86
C LYS A 29 7.50 -17.75 -29.71
N ALA A 30 8.00 -16.96 -28.76
CA ALA A 30 8.65 -17.48 -27.56
C ALA A 30 7.67 -18.26 -26.66
N SER A 31 6.44 -17.74 -26.47
CA SER A 31 5.40 -18.42 -25.69
C SER A 31 4.97 -19.75 -26.32
N GLU A 32 4.77 -19.78 -27.64
CA GLU A 32 4.44 -21.00 -28.40
C GLU A 32 5.54 -22.07 -28.27
N ASN A 33 6.81 -21.65 -28.31
CA ASN A 33 7.94 -22.55 -28.14
C ASN A 33 8.03 -23.14 -26.72
N ILE A 34 7.73 -22.34 -25.69
CA ILE A 34 7.69 -22.80 -24.29
C ILE A 34 6.55 -23.80 -24.08
N GLN A 35 5.36 -23.54 -24.64
CA GLN A 35 4.23 -24.47 -24.55
C GLN A 35 4.52 -25.82 -25.23
N LEU A 36 5.14 -25.79 -26.42
CA LEU A 36 5.51 -27.00 -27.14
C LEU A 36 6.57 -27.83 -26.38
N PHE A 37 7.49 -27.16 -25.67
CA PHE A 37 8.50 -27.83 -24.84
C PHE A 37 7.86 -28.51 -23.62
N ASN A 38 6.96 -27.82 -22.92
CA ASN A 38 6.29 -28.36 -21.74
C ASN A 38 5.38 -29.56 -22.07
N ALA A 39 4.70 -29.55 -23.23
CA ALA A 39 3.86 -30.66 -23.69
C ALA A 39 4.67 -31.95 -23.95
N ARG A 40 5.97 -31.84 -24.27
CA ARG A 40 6.84 -32.99 -24.57
C ARG A 40 7.49 -33.59 -23.32
N ILE A 41 7.52 -32.86 -22.21
CA ILE A 41 8.03 -33.31 -20.91
C ILE A 41 6.94 -34.01 -20.09
N THR A 42 5.66 -33.71 -20.35
CA THR A 42 4.52 -34.17 -19.54
C THR A 42 3.86 -35.47 -20.00
N ASP A 43 4.33 -36.11 -21.07
CA ASP A 43 3.86 -37.45 -21.50
C ASP A 43 4.97 -38.52 -21.34
N PRO A 44 4.98 -39.27 -20.22
CA PRO A 44 5.96 -40.33 -19.99
C PRO A 44 5.50 -41.72 -20.49
N THR A 45 4.46 -41.82 -21.33
CA THR A 45 3.86 -43.11 -21.69
C THR A 45 3.99 -43.47 -23.17
N ASN A 46 5.22 -43.68 -23.66
CA ASN A 46 5.42 -44.57 -24.81
C ASN A 46 6.85 -45.15 -24.89
N PRO A 47 7.11 -46.39 -24.44
CA PRO A 47 8.43 -47.00 -24.49
C PRO A 47 8.56 -47.97 -25.67
N THR A 48 8.47 -47.53 -26.92
CA THR A 48 8.99 -48.34 -28.05
C THR A 48 9.25 -47.49 -29.29
N SER A 49 10.51 -47.12 -29.51
CA SER A 49 11.12 -46.99 -30.85
C SER A 49 12.60 -46.67 -30.70
N ASN A 50 13.44 -47.69 -30.80
CA ASN A 50 14.88 -47.56 -30.98
C ASN A 50 15.16 -46.82 -32.30
N GLY A 51 15.65 -45.58 -32.22
CA GLY A 51 16.11 -44.73 -33.34
C GLY A 51 16.90 -43.54 -32.77
N PRO A 52 17.94 -43.02 -33.45
CA PRO A 52 19.16 -42.56 -32.81
C PRO A 52 18.96 -41.25 -32.03
N ALA A 53 19.45 -41.24 -30.79
CA ALA A 53 19.48 -40.09 -29.88
C ALA A 53 20.22 -38.84 -30.41
N GLN A 54 20.82 -38.90 -31.60
CA GLN A 54 21.48 -37.77 -32.26
C GLN A 54 20.54 -36.80 -32.98
N LEU A 55 19.32 -37.20 -33.38
CA LEU A 55 18.38 -36.32 -34.08
C LEU A 55 17.67 -35.30 -33.17
N SER A 56 17.59 -35.60 -31.86
CA SER A 56 16.89 -34.74 -30.88
C SER A 56 17.76 -33.59 -30.37
N ILE A 57 19.08 -33.80 -30.27
CA ILE A 57 20.03 -32.80 -29.77
C ILE A 57 20.25 -31.69 -30.81
N ASN A 58 20.45 -32.04 -32.09
CA ASN A 58 20.61 -31.06 -33.17
C ASN A 58 19.36 -30.18 -33.35
N HIS A 59 18.17 -30.72 -33.10
CA HIS A 59 16.91 -29.96 -33.15
C HIS A 59 16.75 -29.00 -31.96
N LEU A 60 17.27 -29.38 -30.79
CA LEU A 60 17.28 -28.52 -29.60
C LEU A 60 18.33 -27.41 -29.73
N GLU A 61 19.49 -27.73 -30.27
CA GLU A 61 20.59 -26.78 -30.54
C GLU A 61 20.15 -25.69 -31.54
N GLY A 62 19.45 -26.06 -32.62
CA GLY A 62 18.87 -25.09 -33.55
C GLY A 62 17.84 -24.14 -32.92
N LYS A 63 17.10 -24.60 -31.90
CA LYS A 63 16.13 -23.77 -31.17
C LYS A 63 16.78 -22.85 -30.15
N VAL A 64 17.84 -23.32 -29.48
CA VAL A 64 18.66 -22.49 -28.58
C VAL A 64 19.37 -21.39 -29.38
N GLN A 65 19.87 -21.71 -30.57
CA GLN A 65 20.48 -20.73 -31.47
C GLN A 65 19.45 -19.70 -31.94
N SER A 66 18.25 -20.12 -32.36
CA SER A 66 17.18 -19.18 -32.72
C SER A 66 16.78 -18.27 -31.56
N LEU A 67 16.79 -18.76 -30.32
CA LEU A 67 16.49 -17.95 -29.14
C LEU A 67 17.62 -16.94 -28.86
N ALA A 68 18.88 -17.34 -29.05
CA ALA A 68 20.02 -16.44 -28.93
C ALA A 68 19.97 -15.31 -29.97
N ASP A 69 19.57 -15.61 -31.20
CA ASP A 69 19.41 -14.62 -32.28
C ASP A 69 18.25 -13.65 -32.00
N ASP A 70 17.13 -14.15 -31.47
CA ASP A 70 15.98 -13.33 -31.06
C ASP A 70 16.36 -12.38 -29.90
N VAL A 71 17.13 -12.85 -28.91
CA VAL A 71 17.65 -12.01 -27.80
C VAL A 71 18.64 -10.95 -28.31
N GLY A 72 19.50 -11.31 -29.28
CA GLY A 72 20.39 -10.36 -29.94
C GLY A 72 19.64 -9.23 -30.65
N THR A 73 18.52 -9.58 -31.31
CA THR A 73 17.65 -8.62 -32.00
C THR A 73 16.99 -7.66 -31.02
N VAL A 74 16.47 -8.14 -29.89
CA VAL A 74 15.88 -7.29 -28.83
C VAL A 74 16.91 -6.31 -28.26
N LYS A 75 18.14 -6.77 -28.03
CA LYS A 75 19.22 -5.91 -27.55
C LYS A 75 19.57 -4.80 -28.53
N SER A 76 19.56 -5.08 -29.83
CA SER A 76 19.79 -4.09 -30.88
C SER A 76 18.70 -3.03 -30.91
N VAL A 77 17.43 -3.43 -30.86
CA VAL A 77 16.28 -2.51 -30.85
C VAL A 77 16.31 -1.61 -29.60
N LEU A 78 16.70 -2.17 -28.45
CA LEU A 78 16.80 -1.40 -27.20
C LEU A 78 17.89 -0.32 -27.26
N GLU A 79 19.05 -0.62 -27.85
CA GLU A 79 20.10 0.38 -28.03
C GLU A 79 19.73 1.44 -29.09
N GLU A 80 18.95 1.07 -30.11
CA GLU A 80 18.42 2.02 -31.10
C GLU A 80 17.44 3.02 -30.47
N VAL A 81 16.51 2.55 -29.63
CA VAL A 81 15.60 3.41 -28.85
C VAL A 81 16.36 4.30 -27.87
N LYS A 82 17.39 3.76 -27.21
CA LYS A 82 18.21 4.51 -26.26
C LYS A 82 19.04 5.62 -26.94
N ASN A 83 19.51 5.38 -28.16
CA ASN A 83 20.19 6.41 -28.95
C ASN A 83 19.21 7.48 -29.45
N LEU A 84 17.97 7.11 -29.80
CA LEU A 84 16.91 8.04 -30.16
C LEU A 84 16.53 8.99 -29.00
N LEU A 85 16.57 8.48 -27.77
CA LEU A 85 16.31 9.28 -26.56
C LEU A 85 17.47 10.23 -26.21
N LYS A 86 18.71 9.88 -26.58
CA LYS A 86 19.89 10.73 -26.37
C LYS A 86 20.04 11.87 -27.37
N SER A 87 19.49 11.75 -28.58
CA SER A 87 19.55 12.82 -29.60
C SER A 87 18.63 14.01 -29.32
N ASN A 88 17.73 13.91 -28.33
CA ASN A 88 16.76 14.94 -27.97
C ASN A 88 17.12 15.71 -26.67
N ALA A 89 18.41 15.87 -26.37
CA ALA A 89 18.83 16.77 -25.30
C ALA A 89 18.58 18.24 -25.72
N PRO A 90 17.84 19.06 -24.94
CA PRO A 90 17.63 20.46 -25.27
C PRO A 90 18.95 21.24 -25.26
N PRO A 91 19.16 22.24 -26.14
CA PRO A 91 20.31 23.13 -26.06
C PRO A 91 20.26 23.94 -24.74
N ALA A 92 21.45 24.27 -24.22
CA ALA A 92 21.62 25.01 -22.97
C ALA A 92 20.72 26.26 -22.89
N PRO A 93 20.02 26.50 -21.77
CA PRO A 93 19.05 27.59 -21.68
C PRO A 93 19.74 28.95 -21.65
N PHE A 94 19.35 29.84 -22.56
CA PHE A 94 19.60 31.27 -22.44
C PHE A 94 18.96 31.82 -21.15
N PRO A 95 19.51 32.87 -20.52
CA PRO A 95 19.01 33.36 -19.25
C PRO A 95 17.59 33.90 -19.40
N ILE A 96 16.64 33.19 -18.80
CA ILE A 96 15.21 33.52 -18.76
C ILE A 96 15.03 34.77 -17.90
N SER A 97 14.31 35.76 -18.41
CA SER A 97 13.98 36.98 -17.68
C SER A 97 13.07 36.67 -16.50
N TYR A 98 13.29 37.34 -15.35
CA TYR A 98 12.49 37.20 -14.12
C TYR A 98 10.97 37.33 -14.36
N ARG A 99 10.56 38.09 -15.37
CA ARG A 99 9.16 38.25 -15.76
C ARG A 99 8.55 36.98 -16.36
N ASP A 100 9.33 36.20 -17.09
CA ASP A 100 8.87 34.97 -17.74
C ASP A 100 8.75 33.83 -16.73
N VAL A 101 9.56 33.85 -15.65
CA VAL A 101 9.48 32.92 -14.51
C VAL A 101 8.17 33.06 -13.74
N LEU A 102 7.60 34.27 -13.67
CA LEU A 102 6.34 34.53 -12.94
C LEU A 102 5.08 34.23 -13.77
N THR A 103 5.20 34.10 -15.09
CA THR A 103 4.05 33.88 -16.00
C THR A 103 3.93 32.44 -16.47
N LEU A 104 5.00 31.64 -16.39
CA LEU A 104 4.92 30.19 -16.37
C LEU A 104 4.24 29.76 -15.07
N ALA A 105 2.93 29.53 -15.17
CA ALA A 105 2.09 29.00 -14.10
C ALA A 105 2.87 27.95 -13.29
N THR A 106 2.97 28.25 -12.00
CA THR A 106 3.60 27.50 -10.94
C THR A 106 3.16 26.04 -10.93
N VAL A 107 3.92 25.16 -11.61
CA VAL A 107 4.19 23.83 -11.05
C VAL A 107 5.13 24.10 -9.89
N ASN A 108 4.53 24.32 -8.73
CA ASN A 108 5.23 24.59 -7.49
C ASN A 108 6.09 23.36 -7.16
N LEU A 109 7.42 23.45 -7.34
CA LEU A 109 8.36 22.37 -7.01
C LEU A 109 8.42 22.06 -5.50
N ASN A 110 7.80 22.91 -4.67
CA ASN A 110 7.62 22.72 -3.23
C ASN A 110 6.20 22.26 -2.85
N GLN A 111 5.32 21.99 -3.82
CA GLN A 111 4.16 21.15 -3.55
C GLN A 111 4.67 19.71 -3.53
N VAL A 112 4.66 19.11 -2.33
CA VAL A 112 4.57 17.66 -2.20
C VAL A 112 3.55 17.20 -3.24
N PRO A 113 3.88 16.28 -4.16
CA PRO A 113 2.90 15.76 -5.09
C PRO A 113 1.73 15.30 -4.24
N LEU A 114 0.60 16.00 -4.35
CA LEU A 114 -0.65 15.50 -3.79
C LEU A 114 -0.88 14.24 -4.62
N GLY A 115 -0.46 13.10 -4.07
CA GLY A 115 -0.52 11.81 -4.76
C GLY A 115 -1.90 11.68 -5.37
N THR A 116 -1.98 11.17 -6.60
CA THR A 116 -3.25 10.94 -7.30
C THR A 116 -4.27 10.44 -6.29
N CYS A 117 -5.28 11.26 -6.01
CA CYS A 117 -6.25 10.96 -4.97
C CYS A 117 -6.78 9.55 -5.27
N PRO A 118 -6.62 8.58 -4.35
CA PRO A 118 -7.06 7.21 -4.61
C PRO A 118 -8.52 7.27 -5.06
N THR A 119 -8.84 6.57 -6.14
CA THR A 119 -10.21 6.51 -6.65
C THR A 119 -11.16 6.13 -5.52
N SER A 120 -12.41 6.60 -5.55
CA SER A 120 -13.39 6.30 -4.51
C SER A 120 -13.48 4.80 -4.21
N GLU A 121 -13.33 3.96 -5.25
CA GLU A 121 -13.29 2.50 -5.13
C GLU A 121 -12.07 2.00 -4.38
N HIS A 122 -10.88 2.54 -4.65
CA HIS A 122 -9.66 2.20 -3.92
C HIS A 122 -9.78 2.58 -2.43
N ALA A 123 -10.29 3.77 -2.12
CA ALA A 123 -10.53 4.19 -0.74
C ALA A 123 -11.52 3.25 -0.03
N ARG A 124 -12.60 2.86 -0.71
CA ARG A 124 -13.60 1.90 -0.20
C ARG A 124 -12.99 0.51 0.03
N ALA A 125 -12.18 0.01 -0.90
CA ALA A 125 -11.51 -1.28 -0.76
C ALA A 125 -10.55 -1.29 0.46
N HIS A 126 -9.78 -0.22 0.64
CA HIS A 126 -8.92 -0.07 1.81
C HIS A 126 -9.70 0.03 3.12
N ALA A 127 -10.84 0.73 3.14
CA ALA A 127 -11.72 0.76 4.30
C ALA A 127 -12.25 -0.64 4.65
N ALA A 128 -12.71 -1.40 3.64
CA ALA A 128 -13.20 -2.76 3.84
C ALA A 128 -12.12 -3.73 4.35
N ILE A 129 -10.86 -3.57 3.93
CA ILE A 129 -9.74 -4.34 4.49
C ILE A 129 -9.52 -3.97 5.96
N LYS A 130 -9.54 -2.67 6.28
CA LYS A 130 -9.34 -2.17 7.65
C LYS A 130 -10.44 -2.61 8.62
N GLU A 131 -11.66 -2.77 8.15
CA GLU A 131 -12.80 -3.27 8.92
C GLU A 131 -12.65 -4.73 9.36
N ARG A 132 -11.86 -5.52 8.61
CA ARG A 132 -11.56 -6.93 8.90
C ARG A 132 -10.36 -7.12 9.83
N GLN A 133 -9.72 -6.01 10.23
CA GLN A 133 -8.47 -6.04 10.96
C GLN A 133 -8.66 -5.79 12.46
N ILE A 134 -7.81 -6.46 13.23
CA ILE A 134 -7.67 -6.30 14.68
C ILE A 134 -6.21 -6.05 15.00
N LEU A 135 -5.95 -5.01 15.79
CA LEU A 135 -4.63 -4.71 16.32
C LEU A 135 -4.53 -5.21 17.75
N ILE A 136 -3.55 -6.06 18.02
CA ILE A 136 -3.24 -6.60 19.34
C ILE A 136 -1.94 -5.94 19.79
N GLU A 137 -1.96 -5.37 20.98
CA GLU A 137 -0.78 -4.84 21.65
C GLU A 137 -0.35 -5.85 22.73
N LEU A 138 0.89 -6.31 22.63
CA LEU A 138 1.51 -7.22 23.58
C LEU A 138 2.35 -6.39 24.54
N ASN A 139 2.22 -6.61 25.84
CA ASN A 139 3.17 -6.04 26.78
C ASN A 139 4.53 -6.77 26.67
N GLY A 140 5.62 -6.07 26.99
CA GLY A 140 7.00 -6.48 26.67
C GLY A 140 7.45 -7.85 27.17
N ASP A 141 6.75 -8.43 28.15
CA ASP A 141 7.10 -9.71 28.77
C ASP A 141 6.32 -10.91 28.22
N HIS A 142 5.78 -10.83 27.00
CA HIS A 142 5.02 -11.94 26.43
C HIS A 142 5.90 -13.14 26.06
N LEU A 143 5.83 -14.21 26.85
CA LEU A 143 6.67 -15.41 26.72
C LEU A 143 6.52 -16.15 25.37
N LEU A 144 5.33 -16.07 24.76
CA LEU A 144 4.97 -16.86 23.56
C LEU A 144 4.91 -16.05 22.26
N LEU A 145 5.03 -14.73 22.34
CA LEU A 145 4.86 -13.81 21.19
C LEU A 145 5.88 -12.68 21.36
N ASN A 146 7.15 -13.04 21.18
CA ASN A 146 8.25 -12.08 21.19
C ASN A 146 8.94 -12.06 19.82
N ASP A 147 9.88 -11.13 19.61
CA ASP A 147 10.62 -10.98 18.34
C ASP A 147 11.42 -12.22 17.93
N THR A 148 11.68 -13.14 18.87
CA THR A 148 12.39 -14.39 18.63
C THR A 148 11.47 -15.58 18.33
N THR A 149 10.16 -15.38 18.49
CA THR A 149 9.15 -16.41 18.24
C THR A 149 9.02 -16.65 16.75
N LYS A 150 9.01 -17.93 16.36
CA LYS A 150 8.78 -18.32 14.96
C LYS A 150 7.38 -17.90 14.54
N ARG A 151 7.27 -17.42 13.29
CA ARG A 151 5.98 -16.98 12.71
C ARG A 151 4.93 -18.08 12.78
N GLU A 152 5.32 -19.33 12.55
CA GLU A 152 4.43 -20.49 12.56
C GLU A 152 3.78 -20.67 13.94
N THR A 153 4.55 -20.56 15.02
CA THR A 153 4.03 -20.64 16.39
C THR A 153 3.04 -19.53 16.70
N SER A 154 3.29 -18.31 16.20
CA SER A 154 2.37 -17.19 16.36
C SER A 154 1.07 -17.42 15.59
N VAL A 155 1.15 -17.95 14.36
CA VAL A 155 -0.02 -18.32 13.55
C VAL A 155 -0.85 -19.40 14.25
N ASP A 156 -0.21 -20.45 14.75
CA ASP A 156 -0.90 -21.57 15.40
C ASP A 156 -1.58 -21.13 16.69
N LEU A 157 -0.93 -20.28 17.49
CA LEU A 157 -1.54 -19.70 18.70
C LEU A 157 -2.76 -18.84 18.36
N MET A 158 -2.65 -17.97 17.36
CA MET A 158 -3.77 -17.10 16.95
C MET A 158 -4.94 -17.90 16.38
N LYS A 159 -4.67 -18.95 15.59
CA LYS A 159 -5.70 -19.88 15.11
C LYS A 159 -6.39 -20.57 16.28
N GLN A 160 -5.61 -21.09 17.24
CA GLN A 160 -6.18 -21.73 18.42
C GLN A 160 -7.05 -20.78 19.26
N ALA A 161 -6.65 -19.51 19.38
CA ALA A 161 -7.45 -18.49 20.04
C ALA A 161 -8.75 -18.20 19.30
N ILE A 162 -8.70 -18.11 17.97
CA ILE A 162 -9.88 -17.94 17.11
C ILE A 162 -10.83 -19.15 17.24
N ASP A 163 -10.32 -20.37 17.12
CA ASP A 163 -11.12 -21.60 17.20
C ASP A 163 -11.83 -21.73 18.55
N THR A 164 -11.19 -21.26 19.63
CA THR A 164 -11.79 -21.26 20.98
C THR A 164 -13.02 -20.36 21.05
N VAL A 165 -13.02 -19.23 20.33
CA VAL A 165 -14.11 -18.26 20.31
C VAL A 165 -15.19 -18.64 19.30
N ASP A 166 -14.82 -19.23 18.16
CA ASP A 166 -15.76 -19.69 17.12
C ASP A 166 -16.72 -20.79 17.64
N CYS A 167 -16.24 -21.65 18.54
CA CYS A 167 -17.05 -22.71 19.15
C CYS A 167 -18.28 -22.21 19.94
N VAL A 168 -18.35 -20.92 20.28
CA VAL A 168 -19.41 -20.37 21.13
C VAL A 168 -20.67 -20.02 20.33
N ASP A 169 -20.57 -19.59 19.06
CA ASP A 169 -21.74 -19.20 18.24
C ASP A 169 -21.59 -19.40 16.71
N GLY A 170 -20.57 -20.14 16.22
CA GLY A 170 -20.52 -20.69 14.86
C GLY A 170 -20.41 -19.69 13.70
N THR A 171 -19.94 -18.48 13.96
CA THR A 171 -19.58 -17.54 12.89
C THR A 171 -18.27 -18.03 12.30
N GLY A 172 -18.26 -18.61 11.09
CA GLY A 172 -17.06 -19.25 10.51
C GLY A 172 -15.84 -18.33 10.42
N LEU A 173 -15.14 -18.17 11.54
CA LEU A 173 -14.09 -17.21 11.80
C LEU A 173 -12.81 -17.78 11.19
N GLN A 174 -12.16 -17.01 10.32
CA GLN A 174 -10.93 -17.49 9.69
C GLN A 174 -9.88 -16.40 9.69
N LEU A 175 -8.69 -16.76 10.16
CA LEU A 175 -7.50 -15.94 10.04
C LEU A 175 -7.03 -15.93 8.58
N LYS A 176 -7.03 -14.75 7.95
CA LYS A 176 -6.49 -14.55 6.60
C LYS A 176 -5.00 -14.24 6.63
N SER A 177 -4.59 -13.31 7.48
CA SER A 177 -3.20 -12.89 7.56
C SER A 177 -2.83 -12.44 8.97
N ILE A 178 -1.53 -12.51 9.25
CA ILE A 178 -0.89 -12.00 10.47
C ILE A 178 0.31 -11.17 10.06
N ALA A 179 0.46 -10.00 10.66
CA ALA A 179 1.62 -9.14 10.48
C ALA A 179 2.13 -8.67 11.84
N HIS A 180 3.43 -8.91 12.10
CA HIS A 180 4.10 -8.35 13.26
C HIS A 180 4.53 -6.92 12.92
N LEU A 181 4.13 -5.98 13.76
CA LEU A 181 4.49 -4.57 13.67
C LEU A 181 5.59 -4.28 14.70
N HIS A 182 6.22 -3.11 14.55
CA HIS A 182 7.10 -2.58 15.58
C HIS A 182 6.31 -2.30 16.87
N ASN A 183 7.03 -2.24 18.00
CA ASN A 183 6.46 -1.99 19.34
C ASN A 183 5.50 -3.10 19.83
N ASN A 184 5.88 -4.36 19.65
CA ASN A 184 5.15 -5.52 20.19
C ASN A 184 3.67 -5.57 19.78
N CYS A 185 3.36 -5.08 18.59
CA CYS A 185 2.01 -5.06 18.05
C CYS A 185 1.84 -6.14 16.98
N ILE A 186 0.70 -6.83 16.99
CA ILE A 186 0.33 -7.81 15.97
C ILE A 186 -0.96 -7.35 15.30
N LEU A 187 -0.94 -7.26 13.98
CA LEU A 187 -2.11 -6.99 13.17
C LEU A 187 -2.65 -8.32 12.60
N LEU A 188 -3.89 -8.62 12.93
CA LEU A 188 -4.63 -9.75 12.37
C LEU A 188 -5.60 -9.24 11.32
N GLU A 189 -5.73 -9.97 10.20
CA GLU A 189 -6.82 -9.79 9.25
C GLU A 189 -7.69 -11.05 9.23
N LEU A 190 -8.99 -10.86 9.38
CA LEU A 190 -9.98 -11.92 9.36
C LEU A 190 -10.71 -12.01 8.02
N ASN A 191 -11.48 -13.06 7.84
CA ASN A 191 -12.24 -13.28 6.63
C ASN A 191 -13.30 -12.22 6.34
N SER A 192 -13.95 -11.66 7.38
CA SER A 192 -15.02 -10.67 7.25
C SER A 192 -14.99 -9.60 8.36
N GLN A 193 -15.78 -8.54 8.18
CA GLN A 193 -15.89 -7.44 9.16
C GLN A 193 -16.61 -7.92 10.41
N GLU A 194 -17.62 -8.76 10.23
CA GLU A 194 -18.42 -9.38 11.29
C GLU A 194 -17.53 -10.21 12.21
N SER A 195 -16.62 -11.02 11.65
CA SER A 195 -15.61 -11.76 12.43
C SER A 195 -14.76 -10.83 13.29
N ALA A 196 -14.36 -9.67 12.74
CA ALA A 196 -13.52 -8.71 13.47
C ALA A 196 -14.28 -7.95 14.56
N ALA A 197 -15.55 -7.64 14.32
CA ALA A 197 -16.44 -7.07 15.31
C ALA A 197 -16.74 -8.07 16.43
N TRP A 198 -16.96 -9.34 16.08
CA TRP A 198 -17.25 -10.41 17.03
C TRP A 198 -16.12 -10.62 18.04
N ILE A 199 -14.86 -10.70 17.59
CA ILE A 199 -13.71 -10.81 18.49
C ILE A 199 -13.55 -9.58 19.41
N LYS A 200 -14.02 -8.40 18.96
CA LYS A 200 -13.95 -7.17 19.77
C LYS A 200 -15.08 -7.08 20.80
N ASP A 201 -16.18 -7.78 20.58
CA ASP A 201 -17.36 -7.76 21.45
C ASP A 201 -17.15 -8.62 22.71
N MET A 202 -17.84 -8.24 23.78
CA MET A 202 -17.85 -9.01 25.02
C MET A 202 -18.96 -10.05 24.96
N PRO A 203 -18.73 -11.32 25.35
CA PRO A 203 -17.60 -11.84 26.12
C PRO A 203 -16.43 -12.39 25.27
N CYS A 204 -16.60 -12.48 23.94
CA CYS A 204 -15.65 -13.10 23.03
C CYS A 204 -14.23 -12.52 23.13
N ARG A 205 -14.13 -11.20 23.29
CA ARG A 205 -12.86 -10.48 23.53
C ARG A 205 -12.08 -11.04 24.72
N THR A 206 -12.76 -11.34 25.82
CA THR A 206 -12.12 -11.87 27.02
C THR A 206 -11.60 -13.28 26.77
N THR A 207 -12.43 -14.18 26.26
CA THR A 207 -12.02 -15.56 25.94
C THR A 207 -10.87 -15.61 24.94
N PHE A 208 -10.91 -14.72 23.94
CA PHE A 208 -9.84 -14.58 22.96
C PHE A 208 -8.50 -14.20 23.61
N LEU A 209 -8.51 -13.14 24.44
CA LEU A 209 -7.30 -12.63 25.09
C LEU A 209 -6.76 -13.61 26.15
N GLU A 210 -7.65 -14.25 26.92
CA GLU A 210 -7.27 -15.30 27.88
C GLU A 210 -6.57 -16.47 27.20
N LYS A 211 -7.01 -16.84 25.99
CA LYS A 211 -6.43 -17.95 25.23
C LYS A 211 -5.05 -17.61 24.66
N ILE A 212 -4.83 -16.36 24.27
CA ILE A 212 -3.49 -15.87 23.90
C ILE A 212 -2.57 -15.88 25.13
N GLY A 213 -3.13 -15.51 26.29
CA GLY A 213 -2.41 -15.42 27.56
C GLY A 213 -1.57 -14.16 27.69
N GLY A 214 -0.90 -14.01 28.84
CA GLY A 214 -0.06 -12.85 29.12
C GLY A 214 -0.84 -11.54 29.24
N THR A 215 -0.11 -10.42 29.26
CA THR A 215 -0.69 -9.07 29.29
C THR A 215 -0.87 -8.57 27.86
N VAL A 216 -2.00 -8.95 27.24
CA VAL A 216 -2.35 -8.60 25.86
C VAL A 216 -3.64 -7.78 25.84
N MET A 217 -3.73 -6.83 24.91
CA MET A 217 -4.93 -6.02 24.74
C MET A 217 -5.26 -5.80 23.27
N ILE A 218 -6.54 -5.82 22.92
CA ILE A 218 -7.00 -5.35 21.62
C ILE A 218 -7.01 -3.82 21.65
N LYS A 219 -6.29 -3.20 20.72
CA LYS A 219 -6.25 -1.75 20.56
C LYS A 219 -7.35 -1.30 19.60
N ASP A 220 -8.21 -0.42 20.08
CA ASP A 220 -9.24 0.18 19.24
C ASP A 220 -8.61 1.08 18.18
N ARG A 221 -9.21 1.06 16.99
CA ARG A 221 -8.72 1.83 15.85
C ARG A 221 -9.03 3.31 16.08
N GLN A 222 -7.99 4.14 16.08
CA GLN A 222 -8.12 5.59 16.13
C GLN A 222 -7.97 6.20 14.73
N TYR A 223 -8.69 7.28 14.49
CA TYR A 223 -8.66 8.06 13.25
C TYR A 223 -8.01 9.41 13.57
N SER A 224 -6.78 9.60 13.08
CA SER A 224 -6.06 10.84 13.30
C SER A 224 -6.45 11.88 12.25
N ILE A 225 -6.80 13.08 12.71
CA ILE A 225 -7.09 14.24 11.87
C ILE A 225 -6.24 15.43 12.32
N VAL A 226 -5.83 16.28 11.38
CA VAL A 226 -5.08 17.50 11.68
C VAL A 226 -6.08 18.63 11.87
N ILE A 227 -6.03 19.28 13.03
CA ILE A 227 -6.83 20.46 13.34
C ILE A 227 -5.93 21.70 13.20
N PRO A 228 -6.24 22.60 12.24
CA PRO A 228 -5.47 23.81 12.05
C PRO A 228 -5.91 24.91 13.03
N PHE A 229 -4.97 25.82 13.33
CA PHE A 229 -5.21 27.08 14.03
C PHE A 229 -5.82 27.00 15.44
N LEU A 230 -5.55 25.93 16.18
CA LEU A 230 -5.95 25.83 17.58
C LEU A 230 -5.13 26.79 18.45
N HIS A 231 -5.76 27.44 19.42
CA HIS A 231 -5.11 28.46 20.23
C HIS A 231 -4.02 27.85 21.12
N VAL A 232 -2.81 28.43 21.16
CA VAL A 232 -1.66 27.81 21.86
C VAL A 232 -1.84 27.69 23.38
N ASN A 233 -2.78 28.44 23.94
CA ASN A 233 -3.11 28.43 25.36
C ASN A 233 -4.23 27.42 25.71
N THR A 234 -4.78 26.71 24.71
CA THR A 234 -5.76 25.65 24.95
C THR A 234 -5.09 24.49 25.70
N ASP A 235 -5.65 24.12 26.85
CA ASP A 235 -5.18 22.98 27.62
C ASP A 235 -5.77 21.68 27.06
N LEU A 236 -4.95 20.96 26.28
CA LEU A 236 -5.33 19.73 25.59
C LEU A 236 -5.27 18.47 26.48
N GLU A 237 -4.67 18.57 27.65
CA GLU A 237 -4.57 17.46 28.61
C GLU A 237 -5.74 17.47 29.60
N ASN A 238 -6.46 18.61 29.70
CA ASN A 238 -7.66 18.72 30.51
C ASN A 238 -8.85 18.01 29.82
N PRO A 239 -9.45 16.98 30.45
CA PRO A 239 -10.61 16.28 29.88
C PRO A 239 -11.83 17.20 29.72
N ASP A 240 -11.99 18.21 30.58
CA ASP A 240 -13.12 19.15 30.48
C ASP A 240 -13.05 19.95 29.18
N THR A 241 -11.85 20.38 28.76
CA THR A 241 -11.64 21.04 27.47
C THR A 241 -12.07 20.15 26.32
N LEU A 242 -11.72 18.86 26.34
CA LEU A 242 -12.11 17.93 25.28
C LEU A 242 -13.63 17.74 25.24
N HIS A 243 -14.28 17.67 26.39
CA HIS A 243 -15.73 17.57 26.49
C HIS A 243 -16.45 18.83 25.99
N GLU A 244 -15.90 20.02 26.28
CA GLU A 244 -16.41 21.27 25.72
C GLU A 244 -16.33 21.26 24.19
N MET A 245 -15.18 20.88 23.62
CA MET A 245 -15.02 20.74 22.17
C MET A 245 -16.00 19.71 21.59
N GLU A 246 -16.20 18.56 22.24
CA GLU A 246 -17.18 17.57 21.79
C GLU A 246 -18.60 18.14 21.74
N ASN A 247 -18.98 18.88 22.78
CA ASN A 247 -20.29 19.50 22.90
C ASN A 247 -20.50 20.62 21.86
N GLU A 248 -19.51 21.50 21.67
CA GLU A 248 -19.58 22.58 20.68
C GLU A 248 -19.70 22.05 19.25
N ASN A 249 -19.08 20.91 18.97
CA ASN A 249 -19.12 20.26 17.65
C ASN A 249 -20.30 19.29 17.49
N ASN A 250 -21.18 19.16 18.49
CA ASN A 250 -22.33 18.24 18.49
C ASN A 250 -21.94 16.78 18.20
N ILE A 251 -20.79 16.35 18.70
CA ILE A 251 -20.32 14.96 18.57
C ILE A 251 -20.55 14.19 19.87
N LEU A 252 -20.57 12.86 19.78
CA LEU A 252 -20.77 12.02 20.96
C LEU A 252 -19.65 12.24 21.98
N THR A 253 -19.99 12.33 23.26
CA THR A 253 -19.02 12.38 24.35
C THR A 253 -18.01 11.23 24.27
N SER A 254 -16.74 11.51 24.53
CA SER A 254 -15.62 10.57 24.39
C SER A 254 -15.36 10.09 22.95
N SER A 255 -15.80 10.84 21.95
CA SER A 255 -15.37 10.65 20.56
C SER A 255 -13.92 11.07 20.34
N ILE A 256 -13.45 12.08 21.08
CA ILE A 256 -12.08 12.55 21.06
C ILE A 256 -11.29 11.75 22.10
N SER A 257 -10.39 10.88 21.65
CA SER A 257 -9.54 10.10 22.56
C SER A 257 -8.40 10.92 23.16
N CYS A 258 -7.78 11.79 22.35
CA CYS A 258 -6.80 12.79 22.81
C CYS A 258 -6.50 13.78 21.68
N ILE A 259 -5.91 14.92 22.04
CA ILE A 259 -5.37 15.90 21.11
C ILE A 259 -3.92 16.17 21.49
N LYS A 260 -3.02 16.18 20.50
CA LYS A 260 -1.60 16.45 20.71
C LYS A 260 -1.12 17.54 19.78
N TRP A 261 -0.33 18.48 20.28
CA TRP A 261 0.32 19.47 19.43
C TRP A 261 1.25 18.78 18.42
N ILE A 262 1.15 19.14 17.13
CA ILE A 262 2.10 18.65 16.12
C ILE A 262 3.49 19.22 16.37
N LYS A 263 3.53 20.48 16.82
CA LYS A 263 4.73 21.17 17.25
C LYS A 263 4.58 21.51 18.72
N ASP A 264 5.51 21.03 19.53
CA ASP A 264 5.63 21.35 20.96
C ASP A 264 5.42 22.85 21.21
N SER A 265 4.53 23.18 22.15
CA SER A 265 4.18 24.56 22.50
C SER A 265 5.40 25.37 22.96
N THR A 266 6.39 24.73 23.58
CA THR A 266 7.66 25.36 23.97
C THR A 266 8.51 25.81 22.78
N LYS A 267 8.27 25.25 21.59
CA LYS A 267 8.97 25.57 20.34
C LYS A 267 8.18 26.53 19.46
N CYS A 268 6.96 26.91 19.86
CA CYS A 268 6.19 27.96 19.21
C CYS A 268 6.81 29.33 19.51
N SER A 269 6.70 30.27 18.57
CA SER A 269 7.17 31.64 18.82
C SER A 269 6.36 32.26 19.97
N PRO A 270 6.96 33.08 20.87
CA PRO A 270 6.21 33.81 21.90
C PRO A 270 5.08 34.69 21.34
N THR A 271 5.17 35.07 20.06
CA THR A 271 4.15 35.88 19.36
C THR A 271 3.10 35.05 18.63
N GLN A 272 3.26 33.72 18.58
CA GLN A 272 2.35 32.82 17.88
C GLN A 272 1.11 32.56 18.73
N LYS A 273 -0.07 32.89 18.20
CA LYS A 273 -1.36 32.71 18.91
C LYS A 273 -2.03 31.38 18.63
N ALA A 274 -1.71 30.75 17.51
CA ALA A 274 -2.34 29.51 17.06
C ALA A 274 -1.32 28.51 16.54
N ALA A 275 -1.59 27.21 16.73
CA ALA A 275 -0.77 26.10 16.27
C ALA A 275 -1.65 24.98 15.68
N HIS A 276 -1.01 23.96 15.11
CA HIS A 276 -1.72 22.80 14.56
C HIS A 276 -1.65 21.65 15.56
N ALA A 277 -2.74 20.93 15.68
CA ALA A 277 -2.86 19.78 16.55
C ALA A 277 -3.26 18.53 15.76
N LEU A 278 -2.90 17.37 16.29
CA LEU A 278 -3.32 16.06 15.82
C LEU A 278 -4.34 15.52 16.81
N THR A 279 -5.57 15.34 16.33
CA THR A 279 -6.70 14.84 17.12
C THR A 279 -6.93 13.38 16.78
N PHE A 280 -7.11 12.54 17.79
CA PHE A 280 -7.38 11.11 17.63
C PHE A 280 -8.84 10.81 17.94
N ILE A 281 -9.59 10.39 16.92
CA ILE A 281 -11.03 10.14 17.01
C ILE A 281 -11.31 8.63 17.07
N THR A 282 -12.31 8.21 17.84
CA THR A 282 -12.64 6.79 18.05
C THR A 282 -13.51 6.20 16.93
N THR A 283 -14.27 7.02 16.20
CA THR A 283 -15.15 6.54 15.11
C THR A 283 -14.86 7.24 13.77
N PRO A 284 -15.00 6.52 12.64
CA PRO A 284 -14.80 7.12 11.33
C PRO A 284 -15.91 8.14 11.00
N GLY A 285 -17.14 7.92 11.51
CA GLY A 285 -18.26 8.83 11.33
C GLY A 285 -18.00 10.20 11.93
N THR A 286 -17.55 10.24 13.19
CA THR A 286 -17.19 11.49 13.87
C THR A 286 -15.99 12.16 13.18
N ALA A 287 -14.95 11.40 12.82
CA ALA A 287 -13.80 11.94 12.12
C ALA A 287 -14.18 12.62 10.80
N ASN A 288 -15.07 12.00 10.02
CA ASN A 288 -15.55 12.58 8.77
C ASN A 288 -16.42 13.83 8.98
N CYS A 289 -17.19 13.90 10.07
CA CYS A 289 -17.93 15.11 10.43
C CYS A 289 -16.97 16.25 10.75
N LEU A 290 -15.96 16.01 11.58
CA LEU A 290 -14.95 17.02 11.93
C LEU A 290 -14.11 17.47 10.73
N LEU A 291 -13.81 16.57 9.79
CA LEU A 291 -13.14 16.95 8.54
C LEU A 291 -13.97 17.86 7.64
N ARG A 292 -15.30 17.72 7.68
CA ARG A 292 -16.23 18.53 6.89
C ARG A 292 -16.51 19.88 7.55
N ASP A 293 -16.77 19.86 8.85
CA ASP A 293 -17.35 20.98 9.58
C ASP A 293 -16.30 21.80 10.35
N GLY A 294 -15.11 21.22 10.57
CA GLY A 294 -14.06 21.76 11.45
C GLY A 294 -14.18 21.25 12.87
N LEU A 295 -13.20 21.60 13.71
CA LEU A 295 -13.26 21.46 15.16
C LEU A 295 -13.26 22.88 15.74
N TYR A 296 -14.35 23.23 16.43
CA TYR A 296 -14.49 24.48 17.18
C TYR A 296 -14.01 24.31 18.62
#